data_AF-A0A0P0FYP8-F1
#
_entry.id   AF-A0A0P0FYP8-F1
#
_cell.length_a   1.000
_cell.length_b   1.000
_cell.length_c   1.000
_cell.angle_alpha   90.00
_cell.angle_beta   90.00
_cell.angle_gamma   90.00
#
_symmetry.space_group_name_H-M   'P 1'
#
loop_
_entity.id
_entity.type
_entity.pdbx_description
1 polymer ?
#
loop_
_entity_poly.entity_id
_entity_poly.type
_entity_poly.pdbx_seq_one_letter_code
_entity_poly.pdbx_strand_id
1 'polypeptide(L)'
;MKKVFFSLIMAFAITASMKAQDVLLVTLQKGDATQIFYGTEAFKEAMAAAENGNTIILGAGTFNATDITKAVSIYGNGYEMHSDTTAQKEGRMAYPTRIDGDFSIALDSIDGQPAKGLYMEGIYNNNQIWVRNHLDAATFAKCRFAHFAVWKDRSIMMTSKNVLFIHCRFAVWLEPGDSNNMGIDNCIINHIGRNKAESSILIQNCIIHNIVNSLRGSLKNNIIKNSSEPDFYNTFENYGGSNNSLNASCTVYNNVLYQSRALEEVILKSNNWIVTDTSAFWADESQSDTKDYNDANTYKLSDQAQKDYIGTDGKQIGLYGSSFPFNTALTIPHIVSKDIAPKTENGKLKVSIKVEVGDNTL
;
A
#
# COMPACT_ATOMS: atom_id res chain seq x y z
N MET A 1 4.86 -12.24 25.45
CA MET A 1 6.28 -12.46 25.80
C MET A 1 7.18 -12.64 24.58
N LYS A 2 6.88 -13.51 23.60
CA LYS A 2 7.68 -13.62 22.36
C LYS A 2 7.75 -12.30 21.57
N LYS A 3 6.63 -11.59 21.35
CA LYS A 3 6.60 -10.29 20.65
C LYS A 3 7.41 -9.16 21.33
N VAL A 4 7.63 -9.24 22.64
CA VAL A 4 8.40 -8.23 23.42
C VAL A 4 9.91 -8.47 23.32
N PHE A 5 10.33 -9.72 23.05
CA PHE A 5 11.74 -10.04 22.80
C PHE A 5 12.20 -9.57 21.40
N PHE A 6 11.30 -9.55 20.41
CA PHE A 6 11.59 -9.03 19.06
C PHE A 6 11.89 -7.53 19.06
N SER A 7 11.26 -6.75 19.96
CA SER A 7 11.53 -5.31 20.08
C SER A 7 12.88 -5.00 20.74
N LEU A 8 13.47 -5.95 21.47
CA LEU A 8 14.78 -5.76 22.12
C LEU A 8 15.95 -5.93 21.14
N ILE A 9 15.86 -6.89 20.21
CA ILE A 9 16.94 -7.15 19.23
C ILE A 9 17.12 -5.97 18.26
N MET A 10 16.02 -5.30 17.91
CA MET A 10 16.01 -4.10 17.07
C MET A 10 16.73 -2.89 17.72
N ALA A 11 16.77 -2.84 19.06
CA ALA A 11 17.44 -1.78 19.81
C ALA A 11 18.96 -2.02 20.00
N PHE A 12 19.43 -3.27 19.95
CA PHE A 12 20.83 -3.63 20.26
C PHE A 12 21.74 -3.84 19.04
N ALA A 13 21.20 -3.90 17.82
CA ALA A 13 22.01 -3.99 16.59
C ALA A 13 22.87 -2.75 16.29
N ILE A 14 22.80 -1.70 17.13
CA ILE A 14 23.47 -0.40 16.92
C ILE A 14 24.88 -0.35 17.54
N THR A 15 25.34 -1.39 18.24
CA THR A 15 26.66 -1.33 18.91
C THR A 15 27.70 -2.25 18.27
N ALA A 16 28.41 -1.76 17.25
CA ALA A 16 29.87 -1.97 17.11
C ALA A 16 30.42 -1.17 15.91
N SER A 17 31.02 -0.01 16.23
CA SER A 17 32.05 0.69 15.46
C SER A 17 31.87 0.79 13.93
N MET A 18 31.23 1.86 13.45
CA MET A 18 31.54 2.49 12.17
C MET A 18 30.96 3.91 12.15
N LYS A 19 31.63 4.82 11.44
CA LYS A 19 31.42 6.27 11.51
C LYS A 19 29.94 6.64 11.33
N ALA A 20 29.48 7.62 12.11
CA ALA A 20 28.11 8.13 12.22
C ALA A 20 27.55 8.81 10.94
N GLN A 21 27.76 8.19 9.78
CA GLN A 21 27.10 8.51 8.52
C GLN A 21 25.91 7.55 8.39
N ASP A 22 24.79 8.00 7.82
CA ASP A 22 23.53 7.25 7.72
C ASP A 22 23.69 5.82 7.17
N VAL A 23 23.96 4.85 8.05
CA VAL A 23 24.11 3.46 7.63
C VAL A 23 22.72 2.89 7.37
N LEU A 24 22.41 2.68 6.10
CA LEU A 24 21.26 1.89 5.67
C LEU A 24 21.43 0.47 6.19
N LEU A 25 20.39 -0.07 6.84
CA LEU A 25 20.45 -1.34 7.54
C LEU A 25 19.22 -2.19 7.20
N VAL A 26 19.46 -3.47 6.96
CA VAL A 26 18.41 -4.49 6.83
C VAL A 26 18.69 -5.63 7.81
N THR A 27 17.68 -6.02 8.56
CA THR A 27 17.73 -7.16 9.47
C THR A 27 16.96 -8.32 8.85
N LEU A 28 17.62 -9.47 8.69
CA LEU A 28 16.98 -10.74 8.35
C LEU A 28 16.85 -11.59 9.61
N GLN A 29 15.63 -12.07 9.86
CA GLN A 29 15.35 -12.99 10.95
C GLN A 29 14.95 -14.37 10.41
N LYS A 30 15.69 -15.38 10.89
CA LYS A 30 15.51 -16.80 10.59
C LYS A 30 15.20 -17.56 11.87
N GLY A 31 13.93 -17.60 12.26
CA GLY A 31 13.55 -18.12 13.58
C GLY A 31 14.21 -17.30 14.70
N ASP A 32 15.10 -17.93 15.46
CA ASP A 32 15.84 -17.28 16.55
C ASP A 32 17.15 -16.62 16.10
N ALA A 33 17.61 -16.88 14.87
CA ALA A 33 18.83 -16.29 14.32
C ALA A 33 18.55 -14.94 13.64
N THR A 34 19.51 -14.02 13.77
CA THR A 34 19.46 -12.68 13.16
C THR A 34 20.72 -12.42 12.34
N GLN A 35 20.55 -11.90 11.13
CA GLN A 35 21.64 -11.42 10.27
C GLN A 35 21.39 -9.95 9.92
N ILE A 36 22.46 -9.18 9.80
CA ILE A 36 22.40 -7.74 9.53
C ILE A 36 23.20 -7.46 8.26
N PHE A 37 22.58 -6.71 7.35
CA PHE A 37 23.15 -6.27 6.09
C PHE A 37 23.19 -4.74 6.06
N TYR A 38 24.16 -4.17 5.34
CA TYR A 38 24.43 -2.74 5.35
C TYR A 38 24.52 -2.15 3.94
N GLY A 39 24.15 -0.88 3.80
CA GLY A 39 24.24 -0.14 2.54
C GLY A 39 23.01 -0.32 1.63
N THR A 40 23.10 0.23 0.43
CA THR A 40 21.98 0.27 -0.52
C THR A 40 21.59 -1.11 -1.07
N GLU A 41 22.54 -2.06 -1.12
CA GLU A 41 22.29 -3.45 -1.57
C GLU A 41 21.78 -4.37 -0.45
N ALA A 42 21.67 -3.88 0.80
CA ALA A 42 21.34 -4.71 1.95
C ALA A 42 20.02 -5.48 1.81
N PHE A 43 19.01 -4.90 1.14
CA PHE A 43 17.74 -5.59 0.89
C PHE A 43 17.93 -6.79 -0.05
N LYS A 44 18.74 -6.63 -1.09
CA LYS A 44 19.07 -7.69 -2.04
C LYS A 44 19.85 -8.82 -1.38
N GLU A 45 20.84 -8.48 -0.56
CA GLU A 45 21.60 -9.46 0.22
C GLU A 45 20.70 -10.24 1.18
N ALA A 46 19.81 -9.54 1.90
CA ALA A 46 18.83 -10.16 2.79
C ALA A 46 17.88 -11.10 2.03
N MET A 47 17.35 -10.69 0.87
CA MET A 47 16.50 -11.54 0.03
C MET A 47 17.22 -12.76 -0.55
N ALA A 48 18.50 -12.63 -0.87
CA ALA A 48 19.32 -13.75 -1.33
C ALA A 48 19.55 -14.78 -0.21
N ALA A 49 19.77 -14.29 1.01
CA ALA A 49 19.98 -15.13 2.19
C ALA A 49 18.67 -15.71 2.76
N ALA A 50 17.51 -15.10 2.50
CA ALA A 50 16.24 -15.50 3.09
C ALA A 50 15.68 -16.83 2.55
N GLU A 51 14.94 -17.51 3.41
CA GLU A 51 14.07 -18.64 3.10
C GLU A 51 12.60 -18.25 3.26
N ASN A 52 11.69 -19.05 2.70
CA ASN A 52 10.25 -18.87 2.88
C ASN A 52 9.89 -18.82 4.38
N GLY A 53 9.00 -17.90 4.76
CA GLY A 53 8.57 -17.68 6.15
C GLY A 53 9.54 -16.86 7.01
N ASN A 54 10.67 -16.41 6.46
CA ASN A 54 11.57 -15.49 7.19
C ASN A 54 11.00 -14.06 7.26
N THR A 55 11.56 -13.24 8.14
CA THR A 55 11.21 -11.83 8.27
C THR A 55 12.39 -10.94 7.89
N ILE A 56 12.14 -9.92 7.08
CA ILE A 56 13.09 -8.89 6.67
C ILE A 56 12.57 -7.55 7.17
N ILE A 57 13.39 -6.83 7.92
CA ILE A 57 13.07 -5.52 8.47
C ILE A 57 14.06 -4.52 7.89
N LEU A 58 13.55 -3.58 7.12
CA LEU A 58 14.31 -2.51 6.50
C LEU A 58 14.23 -1.28 7.39
N GLY A 59 15.39 -0.69 7.68
CA GLY A 59 15.46 0.63 8.29
C GLY A 59 14.90 1.71 7.36
N ALA A 60 14.82 2.92 7.89
CA ALA A 60 14.54 4.10 7.08
C ALA A 60 15.63 4.34 6.02
N GLY A 61 15.24 4.80 4.84
CA GLY A 61 16.14 5.12 3.73
C GLY A 61 15.83 4.36 2.45
N THR A 62 16.73 4.48 1.47
CA THR A 62 16.53 3.96 0.12
C THR A 62 17.40 2.74 -0.13
N PHE A 63 16.78 1.61 -0.51
CA PHE A 63 17.43 0.36 -0.88
C PHE A 63 17.19 0.06 -2.34
N ASN A 64 18.18 -0.52 -3.01
CA ASN A 64 18.04 -0.95 -4.39
C ASN A 64 17.12 -2.16 -4.47
N ALA A 65 16.22 -2.15 -5.45
CA ALA A 65 15.23 -3.19 -5.65
C ALA A 65 15.87 -4.54 -6.05
N THR A 66 15.19 -5.61 -5.68
CA THR A 66 15.48 -6.96 -6.14
C THR A 66 14.18 -7.74 -6.26
N ASP A 67 14.18 -8.80 -7.07
CA ASP A 67 13.02 -9.67 -7.21
C ASP A 67 12.72 -10.41 -5.89
N ILE A 68 11.46 -10.40 -5.50
CA ILE A 68 10.95 -11.15 -4.35
C ILE A 68 10.63 -12.56 -4.83
N THR A 69 11.50 -13.50 -4.47
CA THR A 69 11.41 -14.93 -4.86
C THR A 69 10.96 -15.83 -3.71
N LYS A 70 11.04 -15.35 -2.46
CA LYS A 70 10.59 -16.09 -1.26
C LYS A 70 9.40 -15.39 -0.64
N ALA A 71 8.45 -16.17 -0.14
CA ALA A 71 7.32 -15.69 0.63
C ALA A 71 7.80 -15.32 2.05
N VAL A 72 8.30 -14.10 2.19
CA VAL A 72 8.81 -13.53 3.46
C VAL A 72 7.84 -12.48 4.00
N SER A 73 8.01 -12.09 5.25
CA SER A 73 7.42 -10.84 5.78
C SER A 73 8.42 -9.70 5.67
N ILE A 74 8.05 -8.62 5.01
CA ILE A 74 8.90 -7.44 4.78
C ILE A 74 8.28 -6.26 5.52
N TYR A 75 9.04 -5.65 6.42
CA TYR A 75 8.61 -4.47 7.16
C TYR A 75 9.54 -3.28 6.85
N GLY A 76 8.95 -2.14 6.52
CA GLY A 76 9.66 -0.86 6.41
C GLY A 76 9.24 0.13 7.48
N ASN A 77 9.73 1.36 7.34
CA ASN A 77 9.54 2.49 8.25
C ASN A 77 8.42 3.44 7.78
N GLY A 78 7.45 2.91 7.02
CA GLY A 78 6.33 3.68 6.47
C GLY A 78 6.66 4.33 5.13
N TYR A 79 5.63 4.85 4.48
CA TYR A 79 5.76 5.54 3.19
C TYR A 79 5.61 7.06 3.27
N GLU A 80 5.18 7.59 4.41
CA GLU A 80 4.91 9.03 4.55
C GLU A 80 6.21 9.82 4.44
N MET A 81 6.18 10.86 3.60
CA MET A 81 7.29 11.79 3.43
C MET A 81 6.98 13.08 4.18
N HIS A 82 7.72 13.34 5.24
CA HIS A 82 7.69 14.60 5.98
C HIS A 82 9.13 15.07 6.11
N SER A 83 9.59 15.90 5.17
CA SER A 83 11.00 16.34 5.11
C SER A 83 11.16 17.85 5.02
N ASP A 84 10.11 18.62 5.25
CA ASP A 84 10.20 20.09 5.21
C ASP A 84 10.70 20.67 6.55
N THR A 85 11.10 21.95 6.50
CA THR A 85 11.65 22.66 7.66
C THR A 85 10.63 22.84 8.80
N THR A 86 9.33 22.71 8.52
CA THR A 86 8.25 22.79 9.51
C THR A 86 8.13 21.45 10.24
N ALA A 87 8.08 20.33 9.50
CA ALA A 87 8.13 18.98 10.03
C ALA A 87 9.39 18.76 10.87
N GLN A 88 10.53 19.33 10.46
CA GLN A 88 11.75 19.31 11.26
C GLN A 88 11.62 20.06 12.59
N LYS A 89 11.07 21.28 12.57
CA LYS A 89 10.86 22.09 13.79
C LYS A 89 9.84 21.48 14.75
N GLU A 90 8.86 20.78 14.23
CA GLU A 90 7.78 20.14 14.99
C GLU A 90 8.11 18.69 15.38
N GLY A 91 9.29 18.18 15.02
CA GLY A 91 9.70 16.81 15.32
C GLY A 91 8.88 15.74 14.58
N ARG A 92 8.25 16.10 13.45
CA ARG A 92 7.44 15.25 12.58
C ARG A 92 8.19 14.73 11.35
N MET A 93 9.53 14.70 11.38
CA MET A 93 10.32 14.15 10.27
C MET A 93 9.97 12.69 10.04
N ALA A 94 9.57 12.33 8.83
CA ALA A 94 9.35 10.95 8.43
C ALA A 94 10.43 10.53 7.46
N TYR A 95 11.11 9.44 7.81
CA TYR A 95 12.14 8.83 6.98
C TYR A 95 11.57 7.50 6.46
N PRO A 96 10.93 7.49 5.27
CA PRO A 96 10.29 6.29 4.77
C PRO A 96 11.33 5.23 4.39
N THR A 97 10.87 3.98 4.31
CA THR A 97 11.64 2.93 3.62
C THR A 97 11.25 2.96 2.15
N ARG A 98 12.21 3.28 1.28
CA ARG A 98 12.06 3.24 -0.16
C ARG A 98 12.77 2.02 -0.75
N ILE A 99 12.06 1.28 -1.60
CA ILE A 99 12.68 0.33 -2.52
C ILE A 99 12.72 0.99 -3.89
N ASP A 100 13.92 1.26 -4.39
CA ASP A 100 14.16 2.01 -5.62
C ASP A 100 14.52 1.11 -6.80
N GLY A 101 13.80 1.28 -7.91
CA GLY A 101 13.88 0.42 -9.08
C GLY A 101 12.68 -0.51 -9.24
N ASP A 102 12.53 -1.01 -10.47
CA ASP A 102 11.52 -2.01 -10.82
C ASP A 102 11.89 -3.36 -10.21
N PHE A 103 10.88 -4.12 -9.78
CA PHE A 103 11.11 -5.50 -9.35
C PHE A 103 9.89 -6.38 -9.59
N SER A 104 10.12 -7.68 -9.48
CA SER A 104 9.11 -8.70 -9.64
C SER A 104 8.80 -9.39 -8.33
N ILE A 105 7.54 -9.76 -8.15
CA ILE A 105 7.13 -10.81 -7.23
C ILE A 105 7.02 -12.08 -8.05
N ALA A 106 7.98 -12.98 -7.88
CA ALA A 106 8.11 -14.22 -8.62
C ALA A 106 8.37 -15.35 -7.62
N LEU A 107 7.40 -15.58 -6.72
CA LEU A 107 7.55 -16.54 -5.65
C LEU A 107 7.85 -17.94 -6.19
N ASP A 108 8.78 -18.62 -5.53
CA ASP A 108 9.18 -19.98 -5.83
C ASP A 108 8.02 -20.96 -5.59
N SER A 109 8.10 -22.13 -6.22
CA SER A 109 7.19 -23.24 -5.93
C SER A 109 7.77 -24.15 -4.86
N ILE A 110 6.95 -24.54 -3.89
CA ILE A 110 7.25 -25.55 -2.87
C ILE A 110 6.38 -26.76 -3.17
N ASP A 111 7.00 -27.91 -3.46
CA ASP A 111 6.32 -29.18 -3.78
C ASP A 111 5.27 -29.06 -4.90
N GLY A 112 5.57 -28.26 -5.93
CA GLY A 112 4.68 -28.03 -7.07
C GLY A 112 3.49 -27.09 -6.77
N GLN A 113 3.46 -26.49 -5.58
CA GLN A 113 2.49 -25.46 -5.20
C GLN A 113 3.16 -24.09 -5.10
N PRO A 114 2.44 -22.98 -5.31
CA PRO A 114 2.98 -21.64 -5.07
C PRO A 114 3.37 -21.45 -3.59
N ALA A 115 4.54 -20.84 -3.33
CA ALA A 115 4.84 -20.36 -1.98
C ALA A 115 3.82 -19.30 -1.55
N LYS A 116 3.51 -19.27 -0.24
CA LYS A 116 2.38 -18.52 0.32
C LYS A 116 2.82 -17.68 1.50
N GLY A 117 2.08 -16.62 1.80
CA GLY A 117 2.30 -15.81 3.00
C GLY A 117 3.28 -14.65 2.82
N LEU A 118 3.43 -14.14 1.59
CA LEU A 118 4.16 -12.88 1.38
C LEU A 118 3.43 -11.75 2.12
N TYR A 119 4.15 -11.04 2.97
CA TYR A 119 3.63 -9.88 3.67
C TYR A 119 4.55 -8.68 3.42
N MET A 120 3.98 -7.52 3.10
CA MET A 120 4.73 -6.27 2.98
C MET A 120 4.02 -5.15 3.71
N GLU A 121 4.72 -4.45 4.60
CA GLU A 121 4.20 -3.29 5.31
C GLU A 121 5.15 -2.10 5.29
N GLY A 122 4.61 -0.89 5.12
CA GLY A 122 5.38 0.33 5.34
C GLY A 122 6.44 0.60 4.27
N ILE A 123 6.17 0.22 3.01
CA ILE A 123 7.09 0.38 1.89
C ILE A 123 6.62 1.48 0.95
N TYR A 124 7.54 2.35 0.56
CA TYR A 124 7.38 3.27 -0.56
C TYR A 124 8.11 2.72 -1.80
N ASN A 125 7.40 2.65 -2.93
CA ASN A 125 7.98 2.37 -4.23
C ASN A 125 7.36 3.28 -5.29
N ASN A 126 8.20 3.87 -6.16
CA ASN A 126 7.77 4.77 -7.23
C ASN A 126 8.09 4.21 -8.63
N ASN A 127 8.16 2.88 -8.72
CA ASN A 127 8.60 2.14 -9.89
C ASN A 127 7.54 1.08 -10.24
N GLN A 128 7.85 0.21 -11.19
CA GLN A 128 6.97 -0.87 -11.60
C GLN A 128 7.17 -2.14 -10.78
N ILE A 129 6.07 -2.66 -10.24
CA ILE A 129 6.01 -3.99 -9.62
C ILE A 129 5.25 -4.94 -10.56
N TRP A 130 5.86 -6.09 -10.86
CA TRP A 130 5.25 -7.16 -11.65
C TRP A 130 5.08 -8.43 -10.83
N VAL A 131 3.88 -8.97 -10.74
CA VAL A 131 3.68 -10.34 -10.24
C VAL A 131 3.84 -11.30 -11.41
N ARG A 132 5.00 -11.96 -11.50
CA ARG A 132 5.38 -12.79 -12.67
C ARG A 132 5.02 -14.27 -12.54
N ASN A 133 4.74 -14.72 -11.31
CA ASN A 133 4.25 -16.08 -10.99
C ASN A 133 2.89 -15.98 -10.29
N HIS A 134 2.25 -17.11 -9.99
CA HIS A 134 1.03 -17.11 -9.17
C HIS A 134 1.30 -16.51 -7.78
N LEU A 135 0.43 -15.61 -7.32
CA LEU A 135 0.50 -15.01 -5.99
C LEU A 135 -0.62 -15.55 -5.11
N ASP A 136 -0.29 -16.32 -4.07
CA ASP A 136 -1.27 -16.91 -3.14
C ASP A 136 -1.03 -16.42 -1.71
N ALA A 137 -2.12 -16.08 -1.01
CA ALA A 137 -2.15 -15.67 0.39
C ALA A 137 -1.12 -14.57 0.69
N ALA A 138 -1.23 -13.44 -0.01
CA ALA A 138 -0.32 -12.30 0.16
C ALA A 138 -1.06 -11.09 0.75
N THR A 139 -0.35 -10.29 1.54
CA THR A 139 -0.91 -9.07 2.12
C THR A 139 0.07 -7.92 1.97
N PHE A 140 -0.45 -6.80 1.47
CA PHE A 140 0.26 -5.53 1.38
C PHE A 140 -0.51 -4.55 2.25
N ALA A 141 0.13 -4.06 3.31
CA ALA A 141 -0.47 -3.16 4.28
C ALA A 141 0.29 -1.85 4.30
N LYS A 142 -0.40 -0.70 4.35
CA LYS A 142 0.22 0.60 4.64
C LYS A 142 1.43 0.85 3.73
N CYS A 143 1.31 0.52 2.45
CA CYS A 143 2.32 0.71 1.42
C CYS A 143 1.89 1.78 0.43
N ARG A 144 2.86 2.40 -0.24
CA ARG A 144 2.62 3.28 -1.38
C ARG A 144 3.34 2.72 -2.58
N PHE A 145 2.58 2.33 -3.61
CA PHE A 145 3.10 1.86 -4.89
C PHE A 145 2.77 2.89 -5.98
N ALA A 146 3.68 3.11 -6.93
CA ALA A 146 3.33 3.82 -8.16
C ALA A 146 2.52 2.88 -9.05
N HIS A 147 3.15 1.80 -9.51
CA HIS A 147 2.54 0.80 -10.37
C HIS A 147 2.62 -0.57 -9.72
N PHE A 148 1.48 -1.26 -9.60
CA PHE A 148 1.41 -2.63 -9.12
C PHE A 148 0.57 -3.46 -10.08
N ALA A 149 1.18 -4.45 -10.73
CA ALA A 149 0.50 -5.27 -11.70
C ALA A 149 0.57 -6.75 -11.39
N VAL A 150 -0.59 -7.38 -11.25
CA VAL A 150 -0.74 -8.84 -11.22
C VAL A 150 -0.63 -9.43 -12.63
N TRP A 151 0.50 -9.15 -13.28
CA TRP A 151 0.77 -9.42 -14.68
C TRP A 151 2.23 -9.81 -14.85
N LYS A 152 2.50 -10.74 -15.77
CA LYS A 152 3.86 -11.17 -16.08
C LYS A 152 4.62 -10.10 -16.86
N ASP A 153 3.89 -9.47 -17.77
CA ASP A 153 4.30 -8.39 -18.65
C ASP A 153 3.05 -7.61 -19.09
N ARG A 154 3.19 -6.66 -20.03
CA ARG A 154 2.09 -5.81 -20.53
C ARG A 154 1.00 -6.57 -21.31
N SER A 155 1.13 -7.88 -21.51
CA SER A 155 0.23 -8.69 -22.34
C SER A 155 -0.38 -9.89 -21.60
N ILE A 156 0.29 -10.41 -20.57
CA ILE A 156 -0.13 -11.63 -19.88
C ILE A 156 -0.52 -11.32 -18.43
N MET A 157 -1.83 -11.34 -18.16
CA MET A 157 -2.40 -11.34 -16.80
C MET A 157 -1.99 -12.60 -16.05
N MET A 158 -1.54 -12.43 -14.80
CA MET A 158 -1.25 -13.54 -13.89
C MET A 158 -2.43 -13.81 -12.96
N THR A 159 -2.44 -15.02 -12.39
CA THR A 159 -3.44 -15.41 -11.43
C THR A 159 -3.01 -15.05 -10.01
N SER A 160 -3.97 -14.63 -9.19
CA SER A 160 -3.76 -14.46 -7.76
C SER A 160 -4.86 -15.14 -6.96
N LYS A 161 -4.56 -15.48 -5.71
CA LYS A 161 -5.53 -16.07 -4.78
C LYS A 161 -5.35 -15.52 -3.38
N ASN A 162 -6.44 -15.13 -2.71
CA ASN A 162 -6.42 -14.64 -1.32
C ASN A 162 -5.41 -13.48 -1.13
N VAL A 163 -5.44 -12.48 -2.02
CA VAL A 163 -4.56 -11.32 -1.94
C VAL A 163 -5.29 -10.16 -1.29
N LEU A 164 -4.63 -9.47 -0.36
CA LEU A 164 -5.23 -8.37 0.38
C LEU A 164 -4.36 -7.12 0.33
N PHE A 165 -4.97 -6.00 -0.06
CA PHE A 165 -4.39 -4.67 0.06
C PHE A 165 -5.15 -3.90 1.13
N ILE A 166 -4.44 -3.40 2.15
CA ILE A 166 -5.04 -2.65 3.27
C ILE A 166 -4.29 -1.34 3.45
N HIS A 167 -5.01 -0.23 3.56
CA HIS A 167 -4.43 1.10 3.82
C HIS A 167 -3.32 1.46 2.83
N CYS A 168 -3.41 0.93 1.61
CA CYS A 168 -2.43 1.18 0.57
C CYS A 168 -2.78 2.40 -0.26
N ARG A 169 -1.75 2.96 -0.89
CA ARG A 169 -1.86 4.00 -1.91
C ARG A 169 -1.30 3.49 -3.24
N PHE A 170 -2.06 3.68 -4.32
CA PHE A 170 -1.63 3.42 -5.69
C PHE A 170 -1.60 4.75 -6.45
N ALA A 171 -0.40 5.32 -6.58
CA ALA A 171 -0.22 6.66 -7.10
C ALA A 171 -0.37 6.77 -8.62
N VAL A 172 -0.17 5.66 -9.34
CA VAL A 172 -0.37 5.61 -10.79
C VAL A 172 -1.36 4.53 -11.15
N TRP A 173 -1.05 3.26 -10.91
CA TRP A 173 -1.91 2.17 -11.38
C TRP A 173 -1.90 0.92 -10.52
N LEU A 174 -3.07 0.31 -10.35
CA LEU A 174 -3.27 -1.05 -9.85
C LEU A 174 -3.92 -1.91 -10.94
N GLU A 175 -3.21 -2.91 -11.42
CA GLU A 175 -3.74 -3.92 -12.34
C GLU A 175 -4.00 -5.23 -11.58
N PRO A 176 -5.27 -5.57 -11.25
CA PRO A 176 -5.58 -6.68 -10.37
C PRO A 176 -5.43 -8.07 -11.01
N GLY A 177 -5.33 -8.17 -12.34
CA GLY A 177 -5.10 -9.44 -13.03
C GLY A 177 -6.24 -10.46 -12.87
N ASP A 178 -5.92 -11.75 -12.95
CA ASP A 178 -6.89 -12.84 -12.85
C ASP A 178 -7.05 -13.31 -11.39
N SER A 179 -7.78 -12.53 -10.61
CA SER A 179 -7.78 -12.64 -9.15
C SER A 179 -8.91 -13.50 -8.60
N ASN A 180 -8.59 -14.36 -7.64
CA ASN A 180 -9.57 -15.15 -6.89
C ASN A 180 -9.52 -14.75 -5.41
N ASN A 181 -10.58 -14.12 -4.91
CA ASN A 181 -10.67 -13.62 -3.55
C ASN A 181 -9.62 -12.54 -3.26
N MET A 182 -9.60 -11.48 -4.06
CA MET A 182 -8.80 -10.28 -3.79
C MET A 182 -9.61 -9.25 -2.99
N GLY A 183 -9.06 -8.79 -1.88
CA GLY A 183 -9.58 -7.66 -1.09
C GLY A 183 -8.76 -6.40 -1.32
N ILE A 184 -9.43 -5.28 -1.53
CA ILE A 184 -8.83 -3.95 -1.59
C ILE A 184 -9.61 -3.08 -0.62
N ASP A 185 -9.06 -2.93 0.58
CA ASP A 185 -9.75 -2.41 1.74
C ASP A 185 -9.13 -1.08 2.17
N ASN A 186 -9.97 -0.05 2.28
CA ASN A 186 -9.55 1.25 2.78
C ASN A 186 -8.29 1.74 2.04
N CYS A 187 -8.31 1.73 0.71
CA CYS A 187 -7.17 2.13 -0.12
C CYS A 187 -7.46 3.42 -0.90
N ILE A 188 -6.41 4.10 -1.31
CA ILE A 188 -6.49 5.25 -2.22
C ILE A 188 -5.88 4.84 -3.55
N ILE A 189 -6.67 4.91 -4.60
CA ILE A 189 -6.30 4.38 -5.91
C ILE A 189 -6.45 5.47 -6.94
N ASN A 190 -5.36 5.81 -7.62
CA ASN A 190 -5.41 6.72 -8.76
C ASN A 190 -6.14 6.02 -9.93
N HIS A 191 -5.57 4.94 -10.44
CA HIS A 191 -6.20 4.13 -11.49
C HIS A 191 -6.27 2.67 -11.06
N ILE A 192 -7.45 2.06 -11.24
CA ILE A 192 -7.61 0.61 -11.20
C ILE A 192 -7.98 0.08 -12.57
N GLY A 193 -7.16 -0.86 -13.04
CA GLY A 193 -7.26 -1.49 -14.35
C GLY A 193 -8.27 -2.61 -14.41
N ARG A 194 -8.03 -3.58 -15.30
CA ARG A 194 -9.00 -4.62 -15.64
C ARG A 194 -8.61 -5.99 -15.08
N ASN A 195 -9.59 -6.87 -15.05
CA ASN A 195 -9.47 -8.27 -14.64
C ASN A 195 -10.14 -9.21 -15.64
N LYS A 196 -10.02 -10.52 -15.41
CA LYS A 196 -10.74 -11.51 -16.22
C LYS A 196 -12.18 -11.68 -15.75
N ALA A 197 -12.96 -12.33 -16.61
CA ALA A 197 -14.38 -12.53 -16.42
C ALA A 197 -14.76 -13.21 -15.08
N GLU A 198 -13.98 -14.22 -14.69
CA GLU A 198 -14.24 -15.06 -13.51
C GLU A 198 -13.52 -14.57 -12.25
N SER A 199 -12.86 -13.41 -12.30
CA SER A 199 -12.13 -12.92 -11.12
C SER A 199 -13.11 -12.45 -10.04
N SER A 200 -12.75 -12.69 -8.79
CA SER A 200 -13.50 -12.25 -7.61
C SER A 200 -12.69 -11.25 -6.81
N ILE A 201 -13.10 -9.98 -6.92
CA ILE A 201 -12.47 -8.83 -6.26
C ILE A 201 -13.54 -8.12 -5.43
N LEU A 202 -13.23 -7.82 -4.18
CA LEU A 202 -13.98 -6.93 -3.31
C LEU A 202 -13.18 -5.65 -3.10
N ILE A 203 -13.76 -4.51 -3.47
CA ILE A 203 -13.19 -3.18 -3.24
C ILE A 203 -14.12 -2.44 -2.32
N GLN A 204 -13.62 -2.10 -1.13
CA GLN A 204 -14.45 -1.45 -0.12
C GLN A 204 -13.76 -0.32 0.61
N ASN A 205 -14.57 0.68 0.97
CA ASN A 205 -14.12 1.84 1.74
C ASN A 205 -12.94 2.59 1.08
N CYS A 206 -12.83 2.54 -0.25
CA CYS A 206 -11.73 3.15 -1.00
C CYS A 206 -12.09 4.53 -1.58
N ILE A 207 -11.05 5.30 -1.88
CA ILE A 207 -11.13 6.44 -2.80
C ILE A 207 -10.56 6.00 -4.13
N ILE A 208 -11.37 6.07 -5.19
CA ILE A 208 -10.99 5.62 -6.53
C ILE A 208 -11.13 6.82 -7.45
N HIS A 209 -9.99 7.35 -7.93
CA HIS A 209 -10.01 8.47 -8.86
C HIS A 209 -10.48 8.01 -10.24
N ASN A 210 -9.96 6.88 -10.73
CA ASN A 210 -10.36 6.32 -12.01
C ASN A 210 -10.47 4.78 -11.95
N ILE A 211 -11.58 4.27 -12.47
CA ILE A 211 -11.84 2.84 -12.64
C ILE A 211 -12.11 2.54 -14.11
N VAL A 212 -11.38 1.57 -14.67
CA VAL A 212 -11.68 1.09 -16.02
C VAL A 212 -13.02 0.35 -16.01
N ASN A 213 -13.93 0.70 -16.91
CA ASN A 213 -15.30 0.16 -17.00
C ASN A 213 -15.39 -1.34 -17.33
N SER A 214 -14.26 -1.94 -17.72
CA SER A 214 -14.13 -3.38 -17.92
C SER A 214 -13.78 -4.13 -16.64
N LEU A 215 -13.43 -3.44 -15.55
CA LEU A 215 -13.27 -4.05 -14.22
C LEU A 215 -14.58 -4.72 -13.79
N ARG A 216 -14.46 -5.93 -13.26
CA ARG A 216 -15.56 -6.71 -12.68
C ARG A 216 -15.26 -7.01 -11.23
N GLY A 217 -16.21 -6.75 -10.35
CA GLY A 217 -16.04 -7.02 -8.92
C GLY A 217 -17.21 -6.52 -8.09
N SER A 218 -17.03 -6.59 -6.77
CA SER A 218 -17.95 -6.03 -5.80
C SER A 218 -17.40 -4.71 -5.29
N LEU A 219 -18.16 -3.63 -5.46
CA LEU A 219 -17.80 -2.26 -5.09
C LEU A 219 -18.72 -1.83 -3.95
N LYS A 220 -18.15 -1.58 -2.77
CA LYS A 220 -18.92 -1.28 -1.56
C LYS A 220 -18.39 -0.08 -0.79
N ASN A 221 -19.25 0.86 -0.39
CA ASN A 221 -18.85 1.99 0.47
C ASN A 221 -17.69 2.84 -0.10
N ASN A 222 -17.51 2.89 -1.43
CA ASN A 222 -16.42 3.64 -2.06
C ASN A 222 -16.86 5.04 -2.49
N ILE A 223 -15.86 5.89 -2.73
CA ILE A 223 -16.02 7.15 -3.46
C ILE A 223 -15.30 7.00 -4.81
N ILE A 224 -16.07 7.02 -5.90
CA ILE A 224 -15.60 6.74 -7.26
C ILE A 224 -15.78 7.99 -8.12
N LYS A 225 -14.67 8.58 -8.58
CA LYS A 225 -14.71 9.90 -9.23
C LYS A 225 -14.88 9.81 -10.74
N ASN A 226 -14.28 8.81 -11.37
CA ASN A 226 -14.35 8.63 -12.81
C ASN A 226 -14.42 7.15 -13.16
N SER A 227 -15.18 6.81 -14.19
CA SER A 227 -15.05 5.57 -14.93
C SER A 227 -14.67 5.85 -16.37
N SER A 228 -13.58 5.22 -16.80
CA SER A 228 -13.01 5.35 -18.14
C SER A 228 -13.14 4.04 -18.91
N GLU A 229 -13.12 4.11 -20.23
CA GLU A 229 -12.98 2.91 -21.05
C GLU A 229 -11.51 2.52 -21.14
N PRO A 230 -11.17 1.24 -21.33
CA PRO A 230 -9.83 0.92 -21.81
C PRO A 230 -9.64 1.64 -23.15
N ASP A 231 -8.40 2.03 -23.47
CA ASP A 231 -8.12 2.67 -24.76
C ASP A 231 -8.56 1.78 -25.94
N PHE A 232 -8.60 2.34 -27.16
CA PHE A 232 -9.09 1.64 -28.36
C PHE A 232 -8.41 0.28 -28.62
N TYR A 233 -7.16 0.13 -28.16
CA TYR A 233 -6.37 -1.10 -28.32
C TYR A 233 -6.51 -2.08 -27.15
N ASN A 234 -7.28 -1.73 -26.13
CA ASN A 234 -7.45 -2.49 -24.91
C ASN A 234 -6.08 -2.89 -24.33
N THR A 235 -5.20 -1.91 -24.17
CA THR A 235 -3.80 -2.11 -23.72
C THR A 235 -3.68 -2.01 -22.19
N PHE A 236 -2.51 -2.40 -21.68
CA PHE A 236 -2.16 -2.36 -20.25
C PHE A 236 -1.86 -0.92 -19.81
N GLU A 237 -2.37 -0.50 -18.65
CA GLU A 237 -2.18 0.84 -18.09
C GLU A 237 -2.56 1.98 -19.06
N ASN A 238 -3.67 1.80 -19.76
CA ASN A 238 -4.15 2.78 -20.71
C ASN A 238 -5.67 2.93 -20.63
N TYR A 239 -6.15 4.16 -20.76
CA TYR A 239 -7.56 4.49 -20.67
C TYR A 239 -7.91 5.62 -21.64
N GLY A 240 -9.15 5.58 -22.11
CA GLY A 240 -9.77 6.61 -22.92
C GLY A 240 -11.09 7.05 -22.28
N GLY A 241 -11.55 8.23 -22.70
CA GLY A 241 -12.87 8.71 -22.33
C GLY A 241 -13.08 8.97 -20.83
N SER A 242 -14.28 9.39 -20.51
CA SER A 242 -14.77 9.60 -19.15
C SER A 242 -16.30 9.47 -19.17
N ASN A 243 -16.91 9.32 -17.99
CA ASN A 243 -18.36 9.24 -17.84
C ASN A 243 -18.94 8.00 -18.51
N ASN A 244 -18.26 6.86 -18.33
CA ASN A 244 -18.75 5.55 -18.73
C ASN A 244 -19.50 4.86 -17.58
N SER A 245 -20.40 3.95 -17.92
CA SER A 245 -20.99 3.06 -16.91
C SER A 245 -19.94 2.08 -16.42
N LEU A 246 -20.00 1.72 -15.13
CA LEU A 246 -19.32 0.54 -14.61
C LEU A 246 -19.88 -0.71 -15.28
N ASN A 247 -19.08 -1.78 -15.27
CA ASN A 247 -19.44 -3.05 -15.90
C ASN A 247 -20.78 -3.60 -15.39
N ALA A 248 -21.61 -4.12 -16.30
CA ALA A 248 -22.90 -4.71 -15.98
C ALA A 248 -22.84 -5.85 -14.94
N SER A 249 -21.73 -6.58 -14.89
CA SER A 249 -21.50 -7.71 -13.97
C SER A 249 -21.03 -7.29 -12.57
N CYS A 250 -20.67 -6.01 -12.36
CA CYS A 250 -20.32 -5.53 -11.04
C CYS A 250 -21.52 -5.59 -10.08
N THR A 251 -21.22 -5.82 -8.81
CA THR A 251 -22.19 -5.57 -7.73
C THR A 251 -21.80 -4.28 -7.02
N VAL A 252 -22.71 -3.30 -6.95
CA VAL A 252 -22.38 -1.93 -6.56
C VAL A 252 -23.31 -1.45 -5.46
N TYR A 253 -22.80 -1.31 -4.25
CA TYR A 253 -23.60 -0.99 -3.06
C TYR A 253 -23.02 0.17 -2.23
N ASN A 254 -23.86 1.14 -1.87
CA ASN A 254 -23.48 2.22 -0.95
C ASN A 254 -22.26 3.03 -1.41
N ASN A 255 -22.07 3.22 -2.71
CA ASN A 255 -20.99 4.05 -3.24
C ASN A 255 -21.49 5.46 -3.55
N VAL A 256 -20.61 6.45 -3.40
CA VAL A 256 -20.76 7.76 -4.05
C VAL A 256 -20.02 7.72 -5.38
N LEU A 257 -20.71 8.09 -6.45
CA LEU A 257 -20.16 8.15 -7.81
C LEU A 257 -20.33 9.56 -8.36
N TYR A 258 -19.26 10.15 -8.90
CA TYR A 258 -19.33 11.53 -9.40
C TYR A 258 -19.90 11.65 -10.81
N GLN A 259 -20.14 10.52 -11.47
CA GLN A 259 -20.52 10.47 -12.87
C GLN A 259 -21.97 10.01 -13.02
N SER A 260 -22.74 10.81 -13.77
CA SER A 260 -24.17 10.58 -13.99
C SER A 260 -24.44 9.23 -14.67
N ARG A 261 -23.51 8.76 -15.50
CA ARG A 261 -23.65 7.52 -16.26
C ARG A 261 -23.11 6.27 -15.56
N ALA A 262 -22.47 6.42 -14.40
CA ALA A 262 -21.68 5.38 -13.77
C ALA A 262 -22.45 4.07 -13.48
N LEU A 263 -23.78 4.14 -13.38
CA LEU A 263 -24.64 3.01 -13.04
C LEU A 263 -25.59 2.60 -14.17
N GLU A 264 -25.50 3.15 -15.38
CA GLU A 264 -26.47 2.89 -16.47
C GLU A 264 -26.59 1.39 -16.80
N GLU A 265 -25.46 0.69 -16.90
CA GLU A 265 -25.39 -0.72 -17.29
C GLU A 265 -25.34 -1.70 -16.11
N VAL A 266 -25.02 -1.22 -14.90
CA VAL A 266 -24.89 -2.07 -13.70
C VAL A 266 -26.22 -2.75 -13.37
N ILE A 267 -26.23 -4.08 -13.28
CA ILE A 267 -27.46 -4.85 -13.01
C ILE A 267 -27.74 -4.91 -11.50
N LEU A 268 -26.73 -5.27 -10.71
CA LEU A 268 -26.87 -5.46 -9.27
C LEU A 268 -26.37 -4.23 -8.51
N LYS A 269 -27.29 -3.33 -8.18
CA LYS A 269 -27.00 -2.06 -7.51
C LYS A 269 -28.03 -1.71 -6.45
N SER A 270 -27.60 -1.12 -5.33
CA SER A 270 -28.50 -0.55 -4.33
C SER A 270 -27.83 0.56 -3.52
N ASN A 271 -28.63 1.53 -3.06
CA ASN A 271 -28.21 2.61 -2.17
C ASN A 271 -26.97 3.39 -2.63
N ASN A 272 -26.77 3.58 -3.94
CA ASN A 272 -25.68 4.39 -4.46
C ASN A 272 -26.14 5.83 -4.67
N TRP A 273 -25.20 6.77 -4.58
CA TRP A 273 -25.45 8.20 -4.79
C TRP A 273 -24.67 8.72 -5.99
N ILE A 274 -25.35 9.43 -6.88
CA ILE A 274 -24.72 10.21 -7.94
C ILE A 274 -24.53 11.63 -7.42
N VAL A 275 -23.27 12.06 -7.24
CA VAL A 275 -22.90 13.35 -6.65
C VAL A 275 -21.99 14.11 -7.61
N THR A 276 -22.58 14.94 -8.48
CA THR A 276 -21.84 15.69 -9.52
C THR A 276 -21.27 17.02 -9.02
N ASP A 277 -21.82 17.56 -7.93
CA ASP A 277 -21.27 18.74 -7.24
C ASP A 277 -20.60 18.31 -5.95
N THR A 278 -19.28 18.49 -5.88
CA THR A 278 -18.44 18.01 -4.78
C THR A 278 -17.82 19.17 -3.99
N SER A 279 -18.30 20.39 -4.22
CA SER A 279 -17.74 21.63 -3.63
C SER A 279 -17.74 21.63 -2.10
N ALA A 280 -18.73 21.00 -1.46
CA ALA A 280 -18.85 20.87 0.00
C ALA A 280 -18.64 19.43 0.51
N PHE A 281 -18.16 18.52 -0.33
CA PHE A 281 -18.09 17.09 -0.01
C PHE A 281 -16.91 16.76 0.94
N TRP A 282 -15.81 17.49 0.81
CA TRP A 282 -14.58 17.25 1.55
C TRP A 282 -14.41 18.25 2.69
N ALA A 283 -13.78 17.82 3.78
CA ALA A 283 -13.40 18.72 4.86
C ALA A 283 -12.30 19.68 4.41
N ASP A 284 -12.26 20.90 4.97
CA ASP A 284 -11.26 21.92 4.63
C ASP A 284 -9.81 21.45 4.81
N GLU A 285 -9.57 20.56 5.79
CA GLU A 285 -8.26 19.95 6.05
C GLU A 285 -7.86 18.87 5.05
N SER A 286 -8.77 18.43 4.19
CA SER A 286 -8.48 17.58 3.04
C SER A 286 -7.86 18.43 1.92
N GLN A 287 -6.58 18.81 2.10
CA GLN A 287 -5.87 19.77 1.26
C GLN A 287 -5.91 19.49 -0.26
N SER A 288 -5.87 20.60 -1.02
CA SER A 288 -5.72 20.82 -2.47
C SER A 288 -6.41 19.83 -3.40
N ASP A 289 -7.43 20.32 -4.11
CA ASP A 289 -8.04 19.74 -5.30
C ASP A 289 -8.13 18.20 -5.29
N THR A 290 -9.09 17.69 -4.52
CA THR A 290 -9.44 16.26 -4.50
C THR A 290 -9.83 15.73 -5.88
N LYS A 291 -9.89 16.56 -6.92
CA LYS A 291 -10.05 16.13 -8.31
C LYS A 291 -8.92 15.22 -8.77
N ASP A 292 -7.67 15.55 -8.43
CA ASP A 292 -6.49 14.81 -8.86
C ASP A 292 -5.85 14.04 -7.70
N TYR A 293 -5.17 12.94 -8.00
CA TYR A 293 -4.46 12.17 -6.99
C TYR A 293 -3.31 12.98 -6.38
N ASN A 294 -3.23 13.00 -5.05
CA ASN A 294 -2.11 13.56 -4.32
C ASN A 294 -1.83 12.75 -3.05
N ASP A 295 -0.55 12.44 -2.81
CA ASP A 295 -0.08 11.75 -1.60
C ASP A 295 -0.36 12.55 -0.32
N ALA A 296 -0.39 13.88 -0.39
CA ALA A 296 -0.67 14.76 0.75
C ALA A 296 -2.16 14.81 1.14
N ASN A 297 -3.07 14.32 0.29
CA ASN A 297 -4.51 14.41 0.56
C ASN A 297 -4.95 13.35 1.57
N THR A 298 -5.74 13.77 2.55
CA THR A 298 -6.28 12.93 3.63
C THR A 298 -7.63 12.30 3.27
N TYR A 299 -8.33 12.85 2.26
CA TYR A 299 -9.67 12.44 1.80
C TYR A 299 -10.71 12.34 2.93
N LYS A 300 -10.65 13.27 3.89
CA LYS A 300 -11.65 13.35 4.95
C LYS A 300 -12.92 14.01 4.42
N LEU A 301 -14.06 13.40 4.70
CA LEU A 301 -15.38 13.94 4.35
C LEU A 301 -15.73 15.12 5.26
N SER A 302 -16.48 16.08 4.74
CA SER A 302 -17.07 17.14 5.56
C SER A 302 -18.05 16.55 6.58
N ASP A 303 -18.29 17.24 7.70
CA ASP A 303 -19.22 16.75 8.74
C ASP A 303 -20.63 16.43 8.21
N GLN A 304 -21.06 17.15 7.18
CA GLN A 304 -22.34 16.91 6.53
C GLN A 304 -22.27 15.66 5.65
N ALA A 305 -21.24 15.52 4.81
CA ALA A 305 -21.06 14.34 3.98
C ALA A 305 -20.91 13.05 4.81
N GLN A 306 -20.27 13.11 5.97
CA GLN A 306 -20.17 11.99 6.90
C GLN A 306 -21.54 11.49 7.39
N LYS A 307 -22.54 12.35 7.47
CA LYS A 307 -23.91 12.03 7.90
C LYS A 307 -24.82 11.61 6.75
N ASP A 308 -24.62 12.22 5.59
CA ASP A 308 -25.48 12.00 4.41
C ASP A 308 -25.14 10.69 3.69
N TYR A 309 -23.87 10.29 3.71
CA TYR A 309 -23.38 9.13 2.97
C TYR A 309 -22.91 8.03 3.93
N ILE A 310 -23.88 7.22 4.34
CA ILE A 310 -23.70 6.11 5.28
C ILE A 310 -23.56 4.79 4.54
N GLY A 311 -22.46 4.09 4.81
CA GLY A 311 -22.17 2.75 4.33
C GLY A 311 -23.08 1.68 4.94
N THR A 312 -22.95 0.46 4.44
CA THR A 312 -23.79 -0.67 4.88
C THR A 312 -23.64 -1.04 6.36
N ASP A 313 -22.56 -0.61 7.01
CA ASP A 313 -22.21 -0.89 8.40
C ASP A 313 -22.65 0.22 9.35
N GLY A 314 -23.40 1.21 8.85
CA GLY A 314 -23.89 2.34 9.64
C GLY A 314 -22.84 3.42 9.90
N LYS A 315 -21.66 3.32 9.29
CA LYS A 315 -20.59 4.33 9.35
C LYS A 315 -20.56 5.15 8.07
N GLN A 316 -19.79 6.24 8.03
CA GLN A 316 -19.57 7.00 6.79
C GLN A 316 -19.04 6.10 5.66
N ILE A 317 -19.17 6.48 4.40
CA ILE A 317 -18.46 5.80 3.30
C ILE A 317 -16.99 6.24 3.21
N GLY A 318 -16.20 5.57 2.37
CA GLY A 318 -14.81 5.92 2.12
C GLY A 318 -13.85 5.48 3.23
N LEU A 319 -12.66 6.09 3.25
CA LEU A 319 -11.48 5.62 3.99
C LEU A 319 -11.67 5.46 5.49
N TYR A 320 -12.50 6.29 6.10
CA TYR A 320 -12.68 6.33 7.55
C TYR A 320 -13.98 5.63 7.99
N GLY A 321 -14.62 4.97 7.03
CA GLY A 321 -15.95 4.38 7.12
C GLY A 321 -16.03 2.92 7.51
N SER A 322 -15.02 2.37 8.18
CA SER A 322 -14.97 0.94 8.52
C SER A 322 -14.67 0.73 10.01
N SER A 323 -14.59 -0.54 10.44
CA SER A 323 -14.09 -0.90 11.78
C SER A 323 -12.60 -0.70 11.96
N PHE A 324 -11.87 -0.59 10.84
CA PHE A 324 -10.43 -0.31 10.81
C PHE A 324 -10.18 0.84 9.82
N PRO A 325 -10.50 2.10 10.22
CA PRO A 325 -10.28 3.28 9.40
C PRO A 325 -8.85 3.36 8.86
N PHE A 326 -8.69 4.02 7.72
CA PHE A 326 -7.38 4.25 7.12
C PHE A 326 -6.38 4.82 8.11
N ASN A 327 -5.24 4.16 8.25
CA ASN A 327 -4.16 4.55 9.14
C ASN A 327 -2.80 4.19 8.54
N THR A 328 -1.81 5.06 8.74
CA THR A 328 -0.43 4.84 8.32
C THR A 328 0.46 4.32 9.44
N ALA A 329 -0.01 4.32 10.69
CA ALA A 329 0.77 3.84 11.82
C ALA A 329 1.11 2.35 11.66
N LEU A 330 2.40 2.03 11.71
CA LEU A 330 2.92 0.69 11.43
C LEU A 330 2.60 -0.31 12.54
N THR A 331 2.50 -1.60 12.21
CA THR A 331 2.27 -2.65 13.22
C THR A 331 3.50 -3.02 14.03
N ILE A 332 4.68 -2.62 13.57
CA ILE A 332 5.96 -2.88 14.26
C ILE A 332 6.52 -1.62 14.93
N PRO A 333 7.29 -1.78 16.01
CA PRO A 333 8.10 -0.70 16.54
C PRO A 333 9.07 -0.18 15.49
N HIS A 334 9.26 1.13 15.43
CA HIS A 334 10.06 1.75 14.38
C HIS A 334 10.71 3.05 14.86
N ILE A 335 11.81 3.45 14.21
CA ILE A 335 12.60 4.62 14.60
C ILE A 335 11.99 5.86 13.96
N VAL A 336 11.60 6.83 14.80
CA VAL A 336 11.01 8.09 14.35
C VAL A 336 11.97 9.28 14.45
N SER A 337 13.03 9.18 15.27
CA SER A 337 14.12 10.14 15.24
C SER A 337 15.43 9.55 15.75
N LYS A 338 16.54 10.06 15.23
CA LYS A 338 17.90 9.76 15.70
C LYS A 338 18.72 11.04 15.74
N ASP A 339 19.46 11.25 16.83
CA ASP A 339 20.46 12.30 16.99
C ASP A 339 21.75 11.63 17.47
N ILE A 340 22.75 11.60 16.60
CA ILE A 340 24.05 10.99 16.86
C ILE A 340 25.09 12.10 16.73
N ALA A 341 25.82 12.36 17.82
CA ALA A 341 26.84 13.37 17.83
C ALA A 341 27.92 13.06 16.76
N PRO A 342 28.41 14.08 16.03
CA PRO A 342 29.38 13.86 14.94
C PRO A 342 30.76 13.40 15.44
N LYS A 343 31.01 13.52 16.75
CA LYS A 343 32.26 13.15 17.40
C LYS A 343 32.00 12.66 18.82
N THR A 344 32.95 11.88 19.34
CA THR A 344 32.96 11.48 20.73
C THR A 344 33.37 12.64 21.63
N GLU A 345 32.71 12.77 22.77
CA GLU A 345 33.10 13.65 23.86
C GLU A 345 33.55 12.78 25.04
N ASN A 346 34.77 12.97 25.54
CA ASN A 346 35.36 12.17 26.62
C ASN A 346 35.33 10.65 26.38
N GLY A 347 35.58 10.23 25.13
CA GLY A 347 35.55 8.82 24.73
C GLY A 347 34.13 8.22 24.64
N LYS A 348 33.08 9.02 24.82
CA LYS A 348 31.68 8.59 24.69
C LYS A 348 31.03 9.24 23.48
N LEU A 349 30.31 8.47 22.68
CA LEU A 349 29.46 8.99 21.59
C LEU A 349 28.07 9.26 22.15
N LYS A 350 27.58 10.50 22.02
CA LYS A 350 26.20 10.82 22.42
C LYS A 350 25.24 10.33 21.33
N VAL A 351 24.31 9.47 21.72
CA VAL A 351 23.29 8.88 20.85
C VAL A 351 21.94 9.06 21.53
N SER A 352 20.98 9.63 20.79
CA SER A 352 19.57 9.71 21.19
C SER A 352 18.74 9.11 20.07
N ILE A 353 17.87 8.16 20.40
CA ILE A 353 16.98 7.49 19.45
C ILE A 353 15.57 7.52 20.04
N LYS A 354 14.60 7.99 19.26
CA LYS A 354 13.18 7.90 19.58
C LYS A 354 12.57 6.76 18.76
N VAL A 355 11.88 5.87 19.45
CA VAL A 355 11.15 4.72 18.87
C VAL A 355 9.67 4.89 19.20
N GLU A 356 8.82 4.62 18.23
CA GLU A 356 7.37 4.51 18.45
C GLU A 356 6.96 3.04 18.45
N VAL A 357 6.00 2.70 19.32
CA VAL A 357 5.44 1.35 19.37
C VAL A 357 4.51 1.15 18.19
N GLY A 358 4.50 -0.06 17.64
CA GLY A 358 3.58 -0.41 16.57
C GLY A 358 2.12 -0.41 17.05
N ASP A 359 1.22 -0.01 16.16
CA ASP A 359 -0.22 -0.12 16.32
C ASP A 359 -0.65 -1.53 15.89
N ASN A 360 -1.16 -2.34 16.83
CA ASN A 360 -1.55 -3.73 16.55
C ASN A 360 -2.82 -3.86 15.66
N THR A 361 -3.27 -2.78 15.03
CA THR A 361 -4.39 -2.76 14.10
C THR A 361 -3.92 -2.88 12.64
N LEU A 362 -4.57 -3.80 11.92
CA LEU A 362 -4.52 -3.92 10.46
C LEU A 362 -5.79 -3.35 9.88
#